data_AF-A0A979GK19-F1
#
_entry.id   AF-A0A979GK19-F1
#
_cell.length_a   1.000
_cell.length_b   1.000
_cell.length_c   1.000
_cell.angle_alpha   90.00
_cell.angle_beta   90.00
_cell.angle_gamma   90.00
#
_symmetry.space_group_name_H-M   'P 1'
#
loop_
_entity.id
_entity.type
_entity.pdbx_description
1 polymer ?
#
loop_
_entity_poly.entity_id
_entity_poly.type
_entity_poly.pdbx_seq_one_letter_code
_entity_poly.pdbx_strand_id
1 'polypeptide(L)'
;MLQHIDRLNSIAALGLPDGIALSVHQNRLLKLAREGRKMSSRDLAKFTDVRRYATLVCIITEARATLTDEVIDLHERILGSLFSRGKTHAGRTAPANGKAYSEQAEAVRYRRAGVT
;
A
#
# COMPACT_ATOMS: atom_id res chain seq x y z
N MET A 1 2.79 -7.97 -4.38
CA MET A 1 2.26 -6.98 -5.34
C MET A 1 1.48 -7.68 -6.44
N LEU A 2 2.14 -8.46 -7.31
CA LEU A 2 1.48 -9.13 -8.45
C LEU A 2 0.25 -9.95 -8.05
N GLN A 3 0.38 -10.78 -7.00
CA GLN A 3 -0.74 -11.56 -6.49
C GLN A 3 -1.95 -10.73 -6.01
N HIS A 4 -1.74 -9.54 -5.43
CA HIS A 4 -2.85 -8.68 -5.01
C HIS A 4 -3.53 -8.02 -6.22
N ILE A 5 -2.74 -7.63 -7.22
CA ILE A 5 -3.24 -7.11 -8.49
C ILE A 5 -4.06 -8.19 -9.22
N ASP A 6 -3.58 -9.43 -9.29
CA ASP A 6 -4.29 -10.54 -9.92
C ASP A 6 -5.62 -10.84 -9.22
N ARG A 7 -5.64 -10.80 -7.88
CA ARG A 7 -6.87 -10.93 -7.09
C ARG A 7 -7.83 -9.78 -7.37
N LEU A 8 -7.33 -8.55 -7.45
CA LEU A 8 -8.15 -7.37 -7.73
C LEU A 8 -8.74 -7.42 -9.15
N ASN A 9 -7.95 -7.89 -10.13
CA ASN A 9 -8.41 -8.16 -11.50
C ASN A 9 -9.49 -9.24 -11.54
N SER A 10 -9.33 -10.31 -10.75
CA SER A 10 -10.32 -11.38 -10.63
C SER A 10 -11.66 -10.84 -10.08
N ILE A 11 -11.59 -9.94 -9.09
CA ILE A 11 -12.78 -9.27 -8.54
C ILE A 11 -13.37 -8.25 -9.51
N ALA A 12 -12.55 -7.56 -10.30
CA ALA A 12 -13.01 -6.63 -11.33
C ALA A 12 -13.75 -7.35 -12.46
N ALA A 13 -13.25 -8.52 -12.87
CA ALA A 13 -13.84 -9.37 -13.91
C ALA A 13 -15.26 -9.86 -13.58
N LEU A 14 -15.69 -9.80 -12.31
CA LEU A 14 -17.06 -10.13 -11.91
C LEU A 14 -18.10 -9.11 -12.40
N GLY A 15 -17.68 -7.92 -12.86
CA GLY A 15 -18.58 -6.94 -13.47
C GLY A 15 -19.70 -6.46 -12.53
N LEU A 16 -19.42 -6.36 -11.23
CA LEU A 16 -20.40 -5.86 -10.26
C LEU A 16 -20.82 -4.42 -10.62
N PRO A 17 -22.13 -4.09 -10.57
CA PRO A 17 -22.60 -2.75 -10.88
C PRO A 17 -21.93 -1.68 -10.02
N ASP A 18 -21.57 -0.56 -10.64
CA ASP A 18 -21.01 0.58 -9.94
C ASP A 18 -22.00 1.11 -8.91
N GLY A 19 -21.50 1.46 -7.73
CA GLY A 19 -22.33 1.96 -6.65
C GLY A 19 -23.22 0.91 -5.96
N ILE A 20 -23.13 -0.39 -6.29
CA ILE A 20 -23.89 -1.44 -5.57
C ILE A 20 -23.61 -1.42 -4.06
N ALA A 21 -22.38 -1.05 -3.67
CA ALA A 21 -21.99 -0.88 -2.27
C ALA A 21 -22.74 0.26 -1.55
N LEU A 22 -23.25 1.25 -2.31
CA LEU A 22 -23.98 2.41 -1.78
C LEU A 22 -25.49 2.12 -1.61
N SER A 23 -25.98 1.01 -2.16
CA SER A 23 -27.38 0.59 -1.98
C SER A 23 -27.73 0.22 -0.54
N VAL A 24 -26.71 -0.03 0.29
CA VAL A 24 -26.85 -0.41 1.70
C VAL A 24 -25.86 0.42 2.52
N HIS A 25 -26.27 0.80 3.73
CA HIS A 25 -25.37 1.49 4.66
C HIS A 25 -24.06 0.70 4.90
N GLN A 26 -22.91 1.38 4.87
CA GLN A 26 -21.58 0.77 4.99
C GLN A 26 -21.43 -0.18 6.19
N ASN A 27 -21.82 0.26 7.40
CA ASN A 27 -21.79 -0.60 8.59
C ASN A 27 -22.60 -1.90 8.46
N ARG A 28 -23.72 -1.88 7.73
CA ARG A 28 -24.53 -3.08 7.49
C ARG A 28 -23.85 -4.02 6.51
N LEU A 29 -23.27 -3.48 5.44
CA LEU A 29 -22.45 -4.24 4.49
C LEU A 29 -21.29 -4.93 5.20
N LEU A 30 -20.52 -4.20 6.02
CA LEU A 30 -19.38 -4.73 6.75
C LEU A 30 -19.77 -5.84 7.74
N LYS A 31 -20.92 -5.71 8.43
CA LYS A 31 -21.43 -6.77 9.30
C LYS A 31 -21.73 -8.05 8.51
N LEU A 32 -22.44 -7.93 7.39
CA LEU A 32 -22.77 -9.07 6.53
C LEU A 32 -21.51 -9.73 5.92
N ALA A 33 -20.54 -8.93 5.48
CA ALA A 33 -19.28 -9.44 4.94
C ALA A 33 -18.47 -10.21 6.00
N ARG A 34 -18.45 -9.72 7.24
CA ARG A 34 -17.75 -10.39 8.36
C ARG A 34 -18.42 -11.69 8.77
N GLU A 35 -19.75 -11.71 8.83
CA GLU A 35 -20.52 -12.93 9.08
C GLU A 35 -20.30 -13.94 7.95
N GLY A 36 -20.41 -13.51 6.70
CA GLY A 36 -20.25 -14.35 5.53
C GLY A 36 -18.84 -14.95 5.38
N ARG A 37 -17.78 -14.22 5.75
CA ARG A 37 -16.40 -14.74 5.75
C ARG A 37 -16.15 -15.87 6.75
N LYS A 38 -16.97 -15.99 7.80
CA LYS A 38 -16.89 -17.10 8.77
C LYS A 38 -17.61 -18.35 8.29
N MET A 39 -18.37 -18.26 7.20
CA MET A 39 -19.19 -19.35 6.68
C MET A 39 -18.42 -20.15 5.64
N SER A 40 -18.63 -21.47 5.62
CA SER A 40 -18.16 -22.31 4.53
C SER A 40 -19.03 -22.11 3.28
N SER A 41 -18.52 -22.55 2.12
CA SER A 41 -19.32 -22.59 0.89
C SER A 41 -20.62 -23.41 1.06
N ARG A 42 -20.58 -24.48 1.87
CA ARG A 42 -21.74 -25.30 2.20
C ARG A 42 -22.76 -24.55 3.06
N ASP A 43 -22.33 -23.67 3.96
CA ASP A 43 -23.24 -22.88 4.78
C ASP A 43 -23.90 -21.77 3.96
N LEU A 44 -23.15 -21.11 3.09
CA LEU A 44 -23.69 -20.13 2.15
C LEU A 44 -24.68 -20.77 1.17
N ALA A 45 -24.48 -22.03 0.78
CA ALA A 45 -25.39 -22.75 -0.11
C ALA A 45 -26.79 -22.98 0.52
N LYS A 46 -26.91 -22.97 1.85
CA LYS A 46 -28.19 -23.13 2.56
C LYS A 46 -29.07 -21.87 2.51
N PHE A 47 -28.52 -20.73 2.11
CA PHE A 47 -29.29 -19.49 1.99
C PHE A 47 -30.18 -19.49 0.75
N THR A 48 -31.26 -18.71 0.81
CA THR A 48 -32.04 -18.35 -0.38
C THR A 48 -31.14 -17.64 -1.39
N ASP A 49 -31.44 -17.75 -2.68
CA ASP A 49 -30.60 -17.17 -3.75
C ASP A 49 -30.35 -15.67 -3.54
N VAL A 50 -31.37 -14.92 -3.13
CA VAL A 50 -31.27 -13.49 -2.84
C VAL A 50 -30.31 -13.23 -1.68
N ARG A 51 -30.45 -13.96 -0.57
CA ARG A 51 -29.59 -13.77 0.61
C ARG A 51 -28.16 -14.21 0.32
N ARG A 52 -27.99 -15.33 -0.41
CA ARG A 52 -26.67 -15.84 -0.84
C ARG A 52 -25.96 -14.81 -1.71
N TYR A 53 -26.64 -14.29 -2.72
CA TYR A 53 -26.10 -13.26 -3.61
C TYR A 53 -25.73 -11.99 -2.84
N ALA A 54 -26.64 -11.46 -2.01
CA ALA A 54 -26.36 -10.28 -1.20
C ALA A 54 -25.15 -10.47 -0.28
N THR A 55 -25.02 -11.65 0.35
CA THR A 55 -23.88 -11.98 1.23
C THR A 55 -22.57 -12.03 0.44
N LEU A 56 -22.57 -12.69 -0.72
CA LEU A 56 -21.38 -12.78 -1.58
C LEU A 56 -20.95 -11.41 -2.11
N VAL A 57 -21.89 -10.58 -2.54
CA VAL A 57 -21.60 -9.20 -2.96
C VAL A 57 -20.98 -8.40 -1.82
N CYS A 58 -21.51 -8.52 -0.59
CA CYS A 58 -20.92 -7.85 0.58
C CYS A 58 -19.48 -8.33 0.83
N ILE A 59 -19.22 -9.64 0.78
CA ILE A 59 -17.88 -10.22 0.97
C ILE A 59 -16.91 -9.69 -0.09
N ILE A 60 -17.30 -9.74 -1.37
CA ILE A 60 -16.42 -9.36 -2.49
C ILE A 60 -16.16 -7.86 -2.49
N THR A 61 -17.16 -7.04 -2.15
CA THR A 61 -17.00 -5.59 -2.04
C THR A 61 -16.04 -5.23 -0.92
N GLU A 62 -16.16 -5.87 0.23
CA GLU A 62 -15.24 -5.65 1.35
C GLU A 62 -13.83 -6.16 1.04
N ALA A 63 -13.71 -7.34 0.42
CA ALA A 63 -12.41 -7.87 -0.02
C ALA A 63 -11.73 -6.96 -1.04
N ARG A 64 -12.49 -6.35 -1.96
CA ARG A 64 -11.97 -5.34 -2.90
C ARG A 64 -11.36 -4.15 -2.16
N ALA A 65 -12.04 -3.63 -1.15
CA ALA A 65 -11.53 -2.52 -0.35
C ALA A 65 -10.23 -2.90 0.38
N THR A 66 -10.22 -4.03 1.09
CA THR A 66 -9.01 -4.51 1.79
C THR A 66 -7.83 -4.73 0.85
N LEU A 67 -8.06 -5.38 -0.30
CA LEU A 67 -7.00 -5.60 -1.28
C LEU A 67 -6.47 -4.28 -1.88
N THR A 68 -7.33 -3.26 -2.00
CA THR A 68 -6.92 -1.94 -2.48
C THR A 68 -5.99 -1.28 -1.48
N ASP A 69 -6.34 -1.30 -0.19
CA ASP A 69 -5.50 -0.77 0.89
C ASP A 69 -4.14 -1.49 0.94
N GLU A 70 -4.14 -2.84 0.88
CA GLU A 70 -2.90 -3.64 0.87
C GLU A 70 -1.98 -3.32 -0.33
N VAL A 71 -2.57 -3.06 -1.51
CA VAL A 71 -1.82 -2.68 -2.71
C VAL A 71 -1.19 -1.29 -2.54
N ILE A 72 -1.93 -0.33 -1.98
CA ILE A 72 -1.42 1.02 -1.70
C ILE A 72 -0.28 0.96 -0.68
N ASP A 73 -0.48 0.25 0.44
CA ASP A 73 0.53 0.09 1.49
C ASP A 73 1.83 -0.51 0.93
N LEU A 74 1.71 -1.55 0.10
CA LEU A 74 2.86 -2.20 -0.51
C LEU A 74 3.56 -1.27 -1.51
N HIS A 75 2.81 -0.46 -2.24
CA HIS A 75 3.37 0.54 -3.15
C HIS A 75 4.17 1.60 -2.39
N GLU A 76 3.62 2.14 -1.31
CA GLU A 76 4.32 3.11 -0.45
C GLU A 76 5.61 2.53 0.13
N ARG A 77 5.58 1.27 0.59
CA ARG A 77 6.77 0.58 1.11
C ARG A 77 7.85 0.40 0.05
N ILE A 78 7.47 0.05 -1.18
CA ILE A 78 8.41 -0.08 -2.30
C ILE A 78 9.07 1.28 -2.56
N LEU A 79 8.29 2.36 -2.70
CA LEU A 79 8.81 3.70 -2.92
C LEU A 79 9.76 4.13 -1.81
N GLY A 80 9.36 3.96 -0.54
CA GLY A 80 10.20 4.29 0.61
C GLY A 80 11.55 3.54 0.59
N SER A 81 11.54 2.25 0.22
CA SER A 81 12.77 1.45 0.12
C SER A 81 13.69 1.92 -1.01
N LEU A 82 13.14 2.35 -2.15
CA LEU A 82 13.90 2.87 -3.29
C LEU A 82 14.55 4.20 -2.95
N PHE A 83 13.81 5.13 -2.33
CA PHE A 83 14.36 6.41 -1.90
C PHE A 83 15.41 6.25 -0.80
N SER A 84 15.21 5.34 0.14
CA SER A 84 16.21 5.03 1.18
C SER A 84 17.51 4.52 0.56
N ARG A 85 17.43 3.57 -0.39
CA ARG A 85 18.60 3.07 -1.14
C ARG A 85 19.29 4.18 -1.94
N GLY A 86 18.53 5.06 -2.58
CA GLY A 86 19.06 6.23 -3.28
C GLY A 86 19.84 7.16 -2.35
N LYS A 87 19.32 7.44 -1.14
CA LYS A 87 20.03 8.23 -0.12
C LYS A 87 21.29 7.54 0.40
N THR A 88 21.24 6.22 0.64
CA THR A 88 22.44 5.45 1.04
C THR A 88 23.50 5.44 -0.06
N HIS A 89 23.08 5.31 -1.32
CA HIS A 89 23.99 5.37 -2.46
C HIS A 89 24.59 6.77 -2.62
N ALA A 90 23.77 7.82 -2.61
CA ALA A 90 24.21 9.20 -2.68
C ALA A 90 25.13 9.60 -1.51
N GLY A 91 24.86 9.10 -0.30
CA GLY A 91 25.71 9.30 0.88
C GLY A 91 27.03 8.51 0.83
N ARG A 92 27.07 7.36 0.13
CA ARG A 92 28.30 6.60 -0.13
C ARG A 92 29.15 7.18 -1.26
N THR A 93 28.52 7.79 -2.27
CA THR A 93 29.20 8.45 -3.38
C THR A 93 29.48 9.93 -3.13
N ALA A 94 28.98 10.50 -2.03
CA ALA A 94 29.41 11.80 -1.54
C ALA A 94 30.93 11.72 -1.31
N PRO A 95 31.74 12.50 -2.03
CA PRO A 95 33.18 12.29 -2.01
C PRO A 95 33.71 12.61 -0.61
N ALA A 96 34.64 11.78 -0.13
CA ALA A 96 35.48 12.09 1.03
C ALA A 96 36.18 13.46 0.90
N ASN A 97 36.21 14.02 -0.32
CA ASN A 97 36.70 15.36 -0.62
C ASN A 97 35.92 16.47 0.10
N GLY A 98 34.68 16.28 0.54
CA GLY A 98 33.95 17.31 1.30
C GLY A 98 34.70 17.75 2.57
N LYS A 99 35.37 16.80 3.24
CA LYS A 99 36.24 17.08 4.39
C LYS A 99 37.56 17.72 3.97
N ALA A 100 38.15 17.27 2.86
CA ALA A 100 39.38 17.85 2.33
C ALA A 100 39.20 19.30 1.85
N TYR A 101 38.06 19.63 1.25
CA TYR A 101 37.72 21.00 0.86
C TYR A 101 37.43 21.89 2.07
N SER A 102 36.76 21.37 3.12
CA SER A 102 36.58 22.13 4.35
C SER A 102 37.88 22.35 5.12
N GLU A 103 38.75 21.33 5.20
CA GLU A 103 40.08 21.44 5.84
C GLU A 103 41.01 22.38 5.06
N GLN A 104 41.00 22.34 3.73
CA GLN A 104 41.76 23.29 2.90
C GLN A 104 41.21 24.73 3.02
N ALA A 105 39.88 24.90 3.08
CA ALA A 105 39.26 26.22 3.27
C ALA A 105 39.59 26.80 4.66
N GLU A 106 39.64 25.96 5.68
CA GLU A 106 40.04 26.34 7.03
C GLU A 106 41.55 26.69 7.11
N ALA A 107 42.42 25.87 6.51
CA ALA A 107 43.86 26.14 6.44
C ALA A 107 44.20 27.44 5.67
N VAL A 108 43.44 27.76 4.61
CA VAL A 108 43.59 29.03 3.88
C VAL A 108 43.07 30.22 4.71
N ARG A 109 42.02 30.03 5.53
CA ARG A 109 41.55 31.05 6.47
C ARG A 109 42.61 31.38 7.53
N TYR A 110 43.23 30.36 8.13
CA TYR A 110 44.30 30.56 9.11
C TYR A 110 45.54 31.25 8.50
N ARG A 111 45.92 30.88 7.27
CA ARG A 111 47.05 31.51 6.56
C ARG A 111 46.80 32.98 6.19
N ARG A 112 45.54 33.37 5.98
CA ARG A 112 45.15 34.75 5.66
C ARG A 112 44.95 35.63 6.90
N ALA A 113 44.80 35.02 8.08
CA ALA A 113 44.65 35.70 9.37
C ALA A 113 45.98 36.00 10.09
N GLY A 114 47.14 35.61 9.52
CA GLY A 114 48.45 36.01 10.04
C GLY A 114 48.79 35.45 11.43
N VAL A 115 48.27 34.28 11.78
CA VAL A 115 48.66 33.57 13.00
C VAL A 115 49.58 32.41 12.60
N THR A 116 50.87 32.58 12.85
CA THR A 116 51.83 31.47 13.01
C THR A 116 51.66 30.82 14.37
#